data_AF-A0AAD6IU86-F1
#
_entry.id   AF-A0AAD6IU86-F1
#
_cell.length_a   1.000
_cell.length_b   1.000
_cell.length_c   1.000
_cell.angle_alpha   90.00
_cell.angle_beta   90.00
_cell.angle_gamma   90.00
#
_symmetry.space_group_name_H-M   'P 1'
#
loop_
_entity.id
_entity.type
_entity.pdbx_description
1 polymer ?
#
loop_
_entity_poly.entity_id
_entity_poly.type
_entity_poly.pdbx_seq_one_letter_code
_entity_poly.pdbx_strand_id
1 'polypeptide(L)'
;MPLAQDPTTAAEASQTIYALAGQIGWTSRVKEPRRLVPVYHKELPAKCFICGDTSPGYELVRLSCGHQHCQDCLSQNYQVAINDSTAYPPRCCTELPLAETAFVLTDAQAKAVLALREAHQASLIVTCFSCQGDIYLSELGKDAAYCISCEKLTCTTCKKEMHSDLCPEDPETENLKKLAKEEGWTQCPKCSRVINRISGCNSMTCLLNQVARPPPIQFAPPAVTLLPQRPPQSVVDFNKSRADITFGASLQSTTSLRNAKSYKERIGFRLLRDHARVAMKSHADRTMKLKDVKARRTQRALNMKLAVEILRLRSKMNDLAVIERAERSKIRKEAREYAAAHPTKKFTVTRKNIYGWDGAPVELSDERPIAKRTRSQKA
;
A
#
# COMPACT_ATOMS: atom_id res chain seq x y z
N MET A 1 17.89 5.46 -29.23
CA MET A 1 16.51 5.13 -29.64
C MET A 1 16.13 6.12 -30.71
N PRO A 2 15.60 5.67 -31.86
CA PRO A 2 15.18 6.61 -32.90
C PRO A 2 14.08 7.48 -32.30
N LEU A 3 14.23 8.80 -32.42
CA LEU A 3 13.20 9.77 -32.08
C LEU A 3 11.95 9.34 -32.84
N ALA A 4 10.92 8.89 -32.12
CA ALA A 4 9.63 8.62 -32.72
C ALA A 4 9.21 9.88 -33.48
N GLN A 5 8.68 9.70 -34.69
CA GLN A 5 8.18 10.82 -35.49
C GLN A 5 7.29 11.69 -34.61
N ASP A 6 7.53 12.99 -34.70
CA ASP A 6 6.86 13.99 -33.89
C ASP A 6 5.34 13.87 -34.16
N PRO A 7 4.48 13.66 -33.15
CA PRO A 7 3.07 13.33 -33.39
C PRO A 7 2.37 14.45 -34.14
N THR A 8 1.50 14.08 -35.07
CA THR A 8 0.76 15.02 -35.92
C THR A 8 -0.65 15.26 -35.41
N THR A 9 -1.22 14.30 -34.68
CA THR A 9 -2.55 14.41 -34.07
C THR A 9 -2.48 14.31 -32.55
N ALA A 10 -3.47 14.89 -31.86
CA ALA A 10 -3.59 14.75 -30.41
C ALA A 10 -3.76 13.29 -29.98
N ALA A 11 -4.40 12.46 -30.82
CA ALA A 11 -4.56 11.03 -30.56
C ALA A 11 -3.22 10.28 -30.59
N GLU A 12 -2.37 10.52 -31.59
CA GLU A 12 -1.01 9.95 -31.66
C GLU A 12 -0.15 10.37 -30.46
N ALA A 13 -0.20 11.65 -30.09
CA ALA A 13 0.50 12.14 -28.90
C ALA A 13 0.01 11.44 -27.62
N SER A 14 -1.29 11.19 -27.49
CA SER A 14 -1.84 10.47 -26.33
C SER A 14 -1.39 9.00 -26.26
N GLN A 15 -1.29 8.31 -27.41
CA GLN A 15 -0.84 6.93 -27.48
C GLN A 15 0.65 6.81 -27.13
N THR A 16 1.48 7.73 -27.61
CA THR A 16 2.91 7.77 -27.27
C THR A 16 3.13 8.07 -25.78
N ILE A 17 2.38 9.01 -25.20
CA ILE A 17 2.40 9.26 -23.75
C ILE A 17 2.05 7.99 -22.96
N TYR A 18 0.99 7.27 -23.36
CA TYR A 18 0.59 6.04 -22.69
C TYR A 18 1.68 4.95 -22.77
N ALA A 19 2.29 4.78 -23.95
CA ALA A 19 3.38 3.82 -24.15
C ALA A 19 4.61 4.16 -23.29
N LEU A 20 5.06 5.42 -23.30
CA LEU A 20 6.21 5.87 -22.51
C LEU A 20 5.94 5.76 -21.01
N ALA A 21 4.75 6.16 -20.55
CA ALA A 21 4.35 6.03 -19.16
C ALA A 21 4.34 4.56 -18.70
N GLY A 22 3.88 3.65 -19.55
CA GLY A 22 3.95 2.20 -19.31
C GLY A 22 5.39 1.70 -19.15
N GLN A 23 6.32 2.15 -19.99
CA GLN A 23 7.75 1.77 -19.92
C GLN A 23 8.41 2.15 -18.60
N ILE A 24 8.07 3.32 -18.04
CA ILE A 24 8.62 3.79 -16.77
C ILE A 24 7.74 3.44 -15.55
N GLY A 25 6.71 2.63 -15.74
CA GLY A 25 5.84 2.12 -14.67
C GLY A 25 4.94 3.19 -14.03
N TRP A 26 4.59 4.25 -14.76
CA TRP A 26 3.64 5.25 -14.28
C TRP A 26 2.22 4.69 -14.33
N THR A 27 1.57 4.65 -13.17
CA THR A 27 0.20 4.18 -13.02
C THR A 27 -0.74 5.36 -12.87
N SER A 28 -1.83 5.36 -13.63
CA SER A 28 -2.89 6.34 -13.42
C SER A 28 -3.71 5.91 -12.20
N ARG A 29 -3.84 6.82 -11.23
CA ARG A 29 -4.67 6.58 -10.03
C ARG A 29 -6.14 6.93 -10.27
N VAL A 30 -6.43 7.68 -11.34
CA VAL A 30 -7.74 8.28 -11.55
C VAL A 30 -8.49 7.47 -12.61
N LYS A 31 -9.43 6.64 -12.15
CA LYS A 31 -10.56 6.18 -12.99
C LYS A 31 -11.53 7.35 -13.16
N GLU A 32 -11.10 8.46 -13.77
CA GLU A 32 -12.02 9.56 -14.08
C GLU A 32 -12.73 9.20 -15.39
N PRO A 33 -14.03 8.88 -15.38
CA PRO A 33 -14.74 8.41 -16.56
C PRO A 33 -14.87 9.49 -17.67
N ARG A 34 -14.35 10.71 -17.44
CA ARG A 34 -14.50 11.87 -18.34
C ARG A 34 -13.21 12.36 -19.00
N ARG A 35 -12.02 11.93 -18.56
CA ARG A 35 -10.77 12.28 -19.27
C ARG A 35 -10.40 11.18 -20.25
N LEU A 36 -10.31 11.52 -21.53
CA LEU A 36 -9.84 10.62 -22.59
C LEU A 36 -8.36 10.24 -22.41
N VAL A 37 -7.58 11.02 -21.64
CA VAL A 37 -6.15 10.77 -21.38
C VAL A 37 -5.84 10.90 -19.89
N PRO A 38 -5.41 9.83 -19.21
CA PRO A 38 -5.09 9.87 -17.78
C PRO A 38 -3.95 10.86 -17.50
N VAL A 39 -4.04 11.58 -16.37
CA VAL A 39 -2.91 12.34 -15.83
C VAL A 39 -2.22 11.47 -14.78
N TYR A 40 -0.91 11.29 -14.89
CA TYR A 40 -0.14 10.52 -13.93
C TYR A 40 0.21 11.38 -12.71
N HIS A 41 0.19 10.80 -11.50
CA HIS A 41 0.56 11.54 -10.27
C HIS A 41 2.00 12.04 -10.31
N LYS A 42 2.84 11.44 -11.16
CA LYS A 42 4.23 11.82 -11.40
C LYS A 42 4.37 13.09 -12.24
N GLU A 43 3.36 13.48 -13.00
CA GLU A 43 3.34 14.76 -13.73
C GLU A 43 3.02 15.94 -12.82
N LEU A 44 2.29 15.69 -11.72
CA LEU A 44 1.81 16.75 -10.85
C LEU A 44 2.94 17.30 -9.98
N PRO A 45 2.97 18.62 -9.75
CA PRO A 45 3.93 19.22 -8.84
C PRO A 45 3.70 18.71 -7.41
N ALA A 46 4.78 18.47 -6.69
CA ALA A 46 4.75 18.13 -5.28
C ALA A 46 5.94 18.77 -4.56
N LYS A 47 5.89 18.79 -3.22
CA LYS A 47 6.88 19.44 -2.38
C LYS A 47 7.82 18.45 -1.74
N CYS A 48 9.09 18.80 -1.66
CA CYS A 48 10.04 18.07 -0.82
C CYS A 48 9.73 18.31 0.66
N PHE A 49 9.72 17.24 1.45
CA PHE A 49 9.48 17.29 2.90
C PHE A 49 10.60 18.00 3.68
N ILE A 50 11.82 18.05 3.15
CA ILE A 50 12.98 18.66 3.82
C ILE A 50 13.11 20.15 3.45
N CYS A 51 13.34 20.47 2.17
CA CYS A 51 13.56 21.86 1.76
C CYS A 51 12.28 22.65 1.45
N GLY A 52 11.14 21.98 1.24
CA GLY A 52 9.89 22.65 0.86
C GLY A 52 9.76 23.02 -0.62
N ASP A 53 10.81 22.82 -1.42
CA ASP A 53 10.82 23.15 -2.84
C ASP A 53 9.78 22.34 -3.62
N THR A 54 9.16 23.00 -4.59
CA THR A 54 8.15 22.39 -5.47
C THR A 54 8.80 21.96 -6.78
N SER A 55 8.69 20.68 -7.10
CA SER A 55 9.15 20.12 -8.36
C SER A 55 8.16 19.09 -8.91
N PRO A 56 8.26 18.72 -10.20
CA PRO A 56 7.43 17.66 -10.76
C PRO A 56 7.58 16.35 -9.98
N GLY A 57 6.48 15.63 -9.75
CA GLY A 57 6.46 14.42 -8.91
C GLY A 57 7.36 13.28 -9.39
N TYR A 58 7.81 13.30 -10.65
CA TYR A 58 8.80 12.35 -11.18
C TYR A 58 10.22 12.61 -10.70
N GLU A 59 10.55 13.86 -10.35
CA GLU A 59 11.86 14.25 -9.80
C GLU A 59 11.99 13.84 -8.33
N LEU A 60 10.87 13.83 -7.61
CA LEU A 60 10.79 13.43 -6.22
C LEU A 60 10.72 11.92 -6.03
N VAL A 61 11.37 11.46 -4.95
CA VAL A 61 11.33 10.08 -4.47
C VAL A 61 10.32 9.99 -3.34
N ARG A 62 9.33 9.10 -3.48
CA ARG A 62 8.40 8.79 -2.39
C ARG A 62 8.97 7.60 -1.60
N LEU A 63 9.27 7.83 -0.33
CA LEU A 63 9.83 6.84 0.58
C LEU A 63 8.75 5.90 1.14
N SER A 64 9.17 4.81 1.79
CA SER A 64 8.27 3.87 2.48
C SER A 64 7.43 4.51 3.59
N CYS A 65 7.96 5.53 4.27
CA CYS A 65 7.22 6.32 5.25
C CYS A 65 6.15 7.25 4.61
N GLY A 66 6.12 7.37 3.29
CA GLY A 66 5.15 8.18 2.54
C GLY A 66 5.62 9.60 2.22
N HIS A 67 6.68 10.10 2.88
CA HIS A 67 7.28 11.39 2.59
C HIS A 67 7.98 11.42 1.23
N GLN A 68 8.10 12.62 0.66
CA GLN A 68 8.72 12.86 -0.64
C GLN A 68 9.98 13.71 -0.49
N HIS A 69 11.06 13.31 -1.14
CA HIS A 69 12.34 14.00 -1.07
C HIS A 69 12.88 14.30 -2.47
N CYS A 70 13.49 15.48 -2.63
CA CYS A 70 14.31 15.77 -3.81
C CYS A 70 15.64 15.00 -3.73
N GLN A 71 16.32 14.90 -4.87
CA GLN A 71 17.58 14.16 -4.96
C GLN A 71 18.68 14.81 -4.11
N ASP A 72 18.69 16.14 -4.03
CA ASP A 72 19.70 16.90 -3.30
C ASP A 72 19.58 16.67 -1.79
N CYS A 73 18.37 16.77 -1.22
CA CYS A 73 18.16 16.49 0.19
C CYS A 73 18.44 15.02 0.55
N LEU A 74 18.19 14.07 -0.36
CA LEU A 74 18.60 12.67 -0.14
C LEU A 74 20.12 12.52 -0.15
N SER A 75 20.80 13.15 -1.10
CA SER A 75 22.27 13.15 -1.21
C SER A 75 22.92 13.74 0.04
N GLN A 76 22.40 14.88 0.53
CA GLN A 76 22.86 15.53 1.76
C GLN A 76 22.64 14.64 3.00
N ASN A 77 21.50 13.96 3.11
CA ASN A 77 21.23 13.03 4.22
C ASN A 77 22.28 11.90 4.26
N TYR A 78 22.61 11.32 3.10
CA TYR A 78 23.71 10.34 3.04
C TYR A 78 25.07 10.96 3.37
N GLN A 79 25.33 12.19 2.94
CA GLN A 79 26.60 12.85 3.21
C GLN A 79 26.83 13.09 4.70
N VAL A 80 25.77 13.41 5.46
CA VAL A 80 25.85 13.49 6.93
C VAL A 80 26.28 12.14 7.51
N ALA A 81 25.66 11.04 7.09
CA ALA A 81 26.02 9.70 7.57
C ALA A 81 27.42 9.24 7.12
N ILE A 82 27.92 9.72 5.98
CA ILE A 82 29.30 9.46 5.51
C ILE A 82 30.32 10.20 6.38
N ASN A 83 30.02 11.44 6.75
CA ASN A 83 30.91 12.28 7.53
C ASN A 83 30.90 11.91 9.01
N ASP A 84 29.76 11.47 9.53
CA ASP A 84 29.57 11.05 10.91
C ASP A 84 28.96 9.64 10.95
N SER A 85 29.79 8.66 11.32
CA SER A 85 29.37 7.26 11.43
C SER A 85 28.33 7.03 12.52
N THR A 86 28.21 7.92 13.52
CA THR A 86 27.18 7.83 14.57
C THR A 86 25.79 8.24 14.05
N ALA A 87 25.74 9.03 12.98
CA ALA A 87 24.52 9.40 12.29
C ALA A 87 24.01 8.29 11.34
N TYR A 88 24.78 7.21 11.16
CA TYR A 88 24.32 6.02 10.47
C TYR A 88 23.36 5.21 11.35
N PRO A 89 22.24 4.69 10.82
CA PRO A 89 21.80 4.73 9.44
C PRO A 89 21.06 6.03 9.08
N PRO A 90 21.14 6.49 7.81
CA PRO A 90 20.39 7.67 7.35
C PRO A 90 18.89 7.38 7.37
N ARG A 91 18.09 8.30 7.91
CA ARG A 91 16.66 8.10 8.17
C ARG A 91 15.81 9.25 7.64
N CYS A 92 14.53 8.96 7.45
CA CYS A 92 13.46 9.96 7.39
C CYS A 92 12.57 9.82 8.63
N CYS A 93 11.68 8.82 8.63
CA CYS A 93 10.99 8.34 9.84
C CYS A 93 11.52 6.97 10.27
N THR A 94 12.00 6.20 9.30
CA THR A 94 12.64 4.90 9.40
C THR A 94 13.95 4.95 8.63
N GLU A 95 14.77 3.91 8.75
CA GLU A 95 15.94 3.69 7.88
C GLU A 95 15.62 3.89 6.40
N LEU A 96 16.51 4.59 5.68
CA LEU A 96 16.39 4.80 4.24
C LEU A 96 16.83 3.55 3.46
N PRO A 97 15.94 2.90 2.71
CA PRO A 97 16.27 1.69 1.95
C PRO A 97 17.17 2.02 0.76
N LEU A 98 18.42 1.55 0.79
CA LEU A 98 19.42 1.82 -0.25
C LEU A 98 18.92 1.46 -1.66
N ALA A 99 18.11 0.42 -1.81
CA ALA A 99 17.49 0.07 -3.08
C ALA A 99 16.75 1.26 -3.70
N GLU A 100 16.00 1.99 -2.91
CA GLU A 100 15.12 3.04 -3.43
C GLU A 100 15.83 4.38 -3.57
N THR A 101 16.89 4.63 -2.80
CA THR A 101 17.48 5.97 -2.64
C THR A 101 18.95 6.09 -3.03
N ALA A 102 19.73 5.00 -3.08
CA ALA A 102 21.17 5.07 -3.31
C ALA A 102 21.58 5.59 -4.72
N PHE A 103 20.63 5.69 -5.65
CA PHE A 103 20.90 6.21 -7.00
C PHE A 103 21.41 7.66 -7.00
N VAL A 104 21.15 8.44 -5.93
CA VAL A 104 21.62 9.83 -5.77
C VAL A 104 23.11 9.92 -5.45
N LEU A 105 23.73 8.83 -4.99
CA LEU A 105 25.12 8.80 -4.57
C LEU A 105 26.04 8.73 -5.77
N THR A 106 27.23 9.33 -5.66
CA THR A 106 28.37 9.06 -6.56
C THR A 106 28.98 7.69 -6.29
N ASP A 107 29.89 7.21 -7.14
CA ASP A 107 30.55 5.91 -6.95
C ASP A 107 31.39 5.87 -5.66
N ALA A 108 32.05 6.97 -5.32
CA ALA A 108 32.84 7.09 -4.09
C ALA A 108 31.92 7.09 -2.85
N GLN A 109 30.86 7.89 -2.85
CA GLN A 109 29.88 7.94 -1.76
C GLN A 109 29.16 6.60 -1.59
N ALA A 110 28.78 5.93 -2.69
CA ALA A 110 28.15 4.62 -2.63
C ALA A 110 29.06 3.58 -1.98
N LYS A 111 30.37 3.57 -2.30
CA LYS A 111 31.33 2.68 -1.61
C LYS A 111 31.40 2.97 -0.10
N ALA A 112 31.46 4.24 0.28
CA ALA A 112 31.50 4.64 1.69
C ALA A 112 30.23 4.20 2.46
N VAL A 113 29.05 4.44 1.89
CA VAL A 113 27.76 4.05 2.50
C VAL A 113 27.63 2.53 2.59
N LEU A 114 28.11 1.78 1.59
CA LEU A 114 28.11 0.32 1.63
C LEU A 114 29.05 -0.23 2.72
N ALA A 115 30.19 0.40 2.96
CA ALA A 115 31.09 0.03 4.07
C ALA A 115 30.48 0.36 5.44
N LEU A 116 29.86 1.53 5.60
CA LEU A 116 29.12 1.89 6.82
C LEU A 116 27.98 0.92 7.10
N ARG A 117 27.26 0.51 6.05
CA ARG A 117 26.23 -0.53 6.13
C ARG A 117 26.78 -1.84 6.67
N GLU A 118 27.91 -2.32 6.15
CA GLU A 118 28.53 -3.57 6.60
C GLU A 118 28.93 -3.48 8.08
N ALA A 119 29.52 -2.36 8.50
CA ALA A 119 29.86 -2.12 9.91
C ALA A 119 28.63 -2.09 10.83
N HIS A 120 27.56 -1.40 10.43
CA HIS A 120 26.29 -1.34 11.17
C HIS A 120 25.55 -2.67 11.18
N GLN A 121 25.68 -3.48 10.14
CA GLN A 121 25.05 -4.81 10.09
C GLN A 121 25.76 -5.83 10.96
N ALA A 122 27.09 -5.73 11.09
CA ALA A 122 27.87 -6.60 11.95
C ALA A 122 27.44 -6.50 13.43
N SER A 123 26.96 -5.33 13.88
CA SER A 123 26.47 -5.15 15.25
C SER A 123 25.04 -5.69 15.48
N LEU A 124 24.33 -6.08 14.43
CA LEU A 124 22.91 -6.49 14.47
C LEU A 124 22.70 -7.97 14.15
N ILE A 125 23.69 -8.81 14.42
CA ILE A 125 23.61 -10.26 14.14
C ILE A 125 23.08 -11.00 15.37
N VAL A 126 22.01 -11.77 15.16
CA VAL A 126 21.46 -12.74 16.12
C VAL A 126 21.49 -14.12 15.49
N THR A 127 21.86 -15.11 16.27
CA THR A 127 21.87 -16.51 15.83
C THR A 127 20.45 -17.08 15.78
N CYS A 128 20.12 -17.81 14.72
CA CYS A 128 18.84 -18.50 14.60
C CYS A 128 18.74 -19.66 15.59
N PHE A 129 17.62 -19.75 16.33
CA PHE A 129 17.41 -20.88 17.25
C PHE A 129 17.33 -22.24 16.53
N SER A 130 16.83 -22.28 15.29
CA SER A 130 16.52 -23.55 14.61
C SER A 130 17.62 -24.03 13.68
N CYS A 131 18.29 -23.13 12.96
CA CYS A 131 19.30 -23.51 11.97
C CYS A 131 20.69 -22.96 12.29
N GLN A 132 20.85 -22.27 13.42
CA GLN A 132 22.11 -21.67 13.89
C GLN A 132 22.77 -20.69 12.91
N GLY A 133 22.07 -20.30 11.82
CA GLY A 133 22.56 -19.32 10.87
C GLY A 133 22.38 -17.88 11.37
N ASP A 134 23.11 -16.96 10.76
CA ASP A 134 23.06 -15.54 11.09
C ASP A 134 21.76 -14.88 10.63
N ILE A 135 21.04 -14.28 11.57
CA ILE A 135 19.86 -13.46 11.31
C ILE A 135 20.22 -12.02 11.63
N TYR A 136 20.05 -11.15 10.65
CA TYR A 136 20.22 -9.72 10.86
C TYR A 136 18.91 -9.09 11.32
N LEU A 137 18.94 -8.33 12.42
CA LEU A 137 17.76 -7.64 12.92
C LEU A 137 17.16 -6.68 11.88
N SER A 138 15.84 -6.58 11.91
CA SER A 138 15.07 -5.62 11.12
C SER A 138 14.34 -4.68 12.08
N GLU A 139 14.08 -3.43 11.68
CA GLU A 139 13.42 -2.43 12.56
C GLU A 139 12.04 -2.86 13.08
N LEU A 140 11.30 -3.67 12.30
CA LEU A 140 10.00 -4.20 12.71
C LEU A 140 10.16 -5.45 13.57
N GLY A 141 10.10 -5.24 14.88
CA GLY A 141 10.20 -6.27 15.91
C GLY A 141 11.56 -6.28 16.57
N LYS A 142 11.83 -5.29 17.43
CA LYS A 142 13.01 -5.27 18.30
C LYS A 142 13.20 -6.59 19.05
N ASP A 143 12.10 -7.28 19.31
CA ASP A 143 12.05 -8.55 20.06
C ASP A 143 12.10 -9.80 19.15
N ALA A 144 12.03 -9.62 17.82
CA ALA A 144 11.76 -10.68 16.84
C ALA A 144 12.68 -10.66 15.60
N ALA A 145 13.46 -11.72 15.42
CA ALA A 145 14.34 -11.91 14.28
C ALA A 145 13.83 -13.02 13.33
N TYR A 146 13.58 -12.68 12.06
CA TYR A 146 13.10 -13.63 11.04
C TYR A 146 14.24 -14.26 10.23
N CYS A 147 14.33 -15.59 10.25
CA CYS A 147 15.28 -16.34 9.45
C CYS A 147 14.72 -16.63 8.04
N ILE A 148 15.40 -16.16 7.01
CA ILE A 148 15.03 -16.41 5.61
C ILE A 148 15.23 -17.89 5.23
N SER A 149 16.25 -18.55 5.78
CA SER A 149 16.59 -19.93 5.44
C SER A 149 15.61 -20.97 5.98
N CYS A 150 15.05 -20.75 7.17
CA CYS A 150 14.15 -21.71 7.82
C CYS A 150 12.72 -21.19 8.06
N GLU A 151 12.41 -19.96 7.66
CA GLU A 151 11.11 -19.28 7.82
C GLU A 151 10.58 -19.23 9.28
N LYS A 152 11.50 -19.19 10.26
CA LYS A 152 11.15 -19.13 11.70
C LYS A 152 11.60 -17.81 12.34
N LEU A 153 10.86 -17.39 13.37
CA LEU A 153 11.15 -16.25 14.23
C LEU A 153 11.89 -16.68 15.50
N THR A 154 12.93 -15.93 15.83
CA THR A 154 13.76 -16.08 17.05
C THR A 154 13.54 -14.85 17.93
N CYS A 155 13.46 -15.03 19.25
CA CYS A 155 13.47 -13.90 20.17
C CYS A 155 14.87 -13.27 20.22
N THR A 156 15.00 -11.96 20.07
CA THR A 156 16.30 -11.27 20.06
C THR A 156 16.95 -11.21 21.44
N THR A 157 16.16 -11.16 22.50
CA THR A 157 16.62 -11.09 23.89
C THR A 157 17.18 -12.43 24.38
N CYS A 158 16.36 -13.49 24.37
CA CYS A 158 16.76 -14.81 24.87
C CYS A 158 17.38 -15.72 23.81
N LYS A 159 17.36 -15.32 22.53
CA LYS A 159 17.86 -16.12 21.37
C LYS A 159 17.16 -17.49 21.20
N LYS A 160 16.01 -17.69 21.84
CA LYS A 160 15.18 -18.91 21.77
C LYS A 160 14.00 -18.74 20.80
N GLU A 161 13.16 -19.77 20.68
CA GLU A 161 11.92 -19.72 19.89
C GLU A 161 11.08 -18.51 20.29
N MET A 162 10.56 -17.78 19.30
CA MET A 162 9.66 -16.65 19.53
C MET A 162 8.48 -17.05 20.43
N HIS A 163 8.25 -16.24 21.46
CA HIS A 163 7.14 -16.39 22.41
C HIS A 163 6.16 -15.21 22.27
N SER A 164 4.87 -15.45 22.53
CA SER A 164 3.83 -14.42 22.46
C SER A 164 3.84 -13.45 23.65
N ASP A 165 4.37 -13.94 24.78
CA ASP A 165 4.36 -13.22 26.05
C ASP A 165 5.69 -12.50 26.26
N LEU A 166 5.82 -11.73 27.35
CA LEU A 166 7.08 -11.05 27.68
C LEU A 166 8.24 -12.05 27.81
N CYS A 167 9.46 -11.63 27.45
CA CYS A 167 10.64 -12.47 27.52
C CYS A 167 11.04 -12.71 28.98
N PRO A 168 11.30 -13.95 29.43
CA PRO A 168 11.63 -14.20 30.83
C PRO A 168 13.03 -13.72 31.21
N GLU A 169 13.90 -13.59 30.21
CA GLU A 169 15.32 -13.18 30.32
C GLU A 169 15.51 -11.68 30.04
N ASP A 170 14.43 -10.94 29.80
CA ASP A 170 14.50 -9.50 29.61
C ASP A 170 14.52 -8.76 30.96
N PRO A 171 15.50 -7.86 31.18
CA PRO A 171 15.64 -7.13 32.45
C PRO A 171 14.41 -6.29 32.82
N GLU A 172 13.70 -5.70 31.85
CA GLU A 172 12.47 -4.95 32.13
C GLU A 172 11.37 -5.88 32.64
N THR A 173 11.29 -7.08 32.07
CA THR A 173 10.34 -8.10 32.50
C THR A 173 10.65 -8.60 33.91
N GLU A 174 11.93 -8.70 34.29
CA GLU A 174 12.33 -9.02 35.66
C GLU A 174 11.94 -7.91 36.65
N ASN A 175 12.15 -6.63 36.28
CA ASN A 175 11.73 -5.50 37.10
C ASN A 175 10.21 -5.46 37.30
N LEU A 176 9.45 -5.75 36.24
CA LEU A 176 7.99 -5.87 36.32
C LEU A 176 7.56 -7.01 37.24
N LYS A 177 8.26 -8.15 37.25
CA LYS A 177 8.01 -9.23 38.22
C LYS A 177 8.28 -8.78 39.66
N LYS A 178 9.34 -8.01 39.91
CA LYS A 178 9.68 -7.49 41.26
C LYS A 178 8.60 -6.53 41.76
N LEU A 179 8.26 -5.52 40.96
CA LEU A 179 7.22 -4.54 41.30
C LEU A 179 5.86 -5.21 41.51
N ALA A 180 5.53 -6.19 40.68
CA ALA A 180 4.30 -6.95 40.84
C ALA A 180 4.27 -7.81 42.11
N LYS A 181 5.42 -8.28 42.62
CA LYS A 181 5.49 -8.94 43.94
C LYS A 181 5.29 -7.95 45.09
N GLU A 182 5.87 -6.75 44.98
CA GLU A 182 5.74 -5.68 45.97
C GLU A 182 4.31 -5.17 46.09
N GLU A 183 3.69 -4.82 44.96
CA GLU A 183 2.30 -4.37 44.87
C GLU A 183 1.30 -5.53 44.95
N GLY A 184 1.80 -6.76 44.91
CA GLY A 184 1.00 -7.96 45.03
C GLY A 184 0.06 -8.21 43.84
N TRP A 185 0.41 -7.74 42.66
CA TRP A 185 -0.29 -8.07 41.43
C TRP A 185 -0.19 -9.57 41.13
N THR A 186 -1.14 -10.08 40.34
CA THR A 186 -1.20 -11.49 39.96
C THR A 186 -1.34 -11.62 38.45
N GLN A 187 -1.17 -12.82 37.90
CA GLN A 187 -1.34 -13.06 36.48
C GLN A 187 -2.69 -13.71 36.19
N CYS A 188 -3.41 -13.23 35.17
CA CYS A 188 -4.64 -13.86 34.74
C CYS A 188 -4.33 -15.25 34.16
N PRO A 189 -4.91 -16.33 34.69
CA PRO A 189 -4.59 -17.71 34.27
C PRO A 189 -5.04 -18.03 32.84
N LYS A 190 -5.91 -17.19 32.25
CA LYS A 190 -6.48 -17.42 30.91
C LYS A 190 -5.73 -16.68 29.81
N CYS A 191 -5.28 -15.46 30.06
CA CYS A 191 -4.67 -14.61 29.04
C CYS A 191 -3.26 -14.12 29.40
N SER A 192 -2.70 -14.59 30.50
CA SER A 192 -1.33 -14.29 30.94
C SER A 192 -1.03 -12.81 31.18
N ARG A 193 -2.04 -11.92 31.19
CA ARG A 193 -1.86 -10.50 31.53
C ARG A 193 -1.75 -10.31 33.03
N VAL A 194 -0.91 -9.37 33.45
CA VAL A 194 -0.81 -8.95 34.84
C VAL A 194 -2.06 -8.16 35.22
N ILE A 195 -2.62 -8.50 36.36
CA ILE A 195 -3.86 -7.95 36.91
C ILE A 195 -3.60 -7.45 38.32
N ASN A 196 -3.97 -6.19 38.55
CA ASN A 196 -4.04 -5.61 39.88
C ASN A 196 -5.49 -5.69 40.38
N ARG A 197 -5.67 -6.12 41.64
CA ARG A 197 -6.98 -6.09 42.31
C ARG A 197 -6.99 -4.91 43.26
N ILE A 198 -7.77 -3.88 42.92
CA ILE A 198 -7.87 -2.65 43.72
C ILE A 198 -8.69 -2.89 45.00
N SER A 199 -9.87 -3.51 44.88
CA SER A 199 -10.76 -3.88 46.00
C SER A 199 -11.93 -4.77 45.52
N GLY A 200 -12.69 -5.37 46.44
CA GLY A 200 -13.96 -6.07 46.14
C GLY A 200 -13.91 -7.59 46.09
N CYS A 201 -14.87 -8.20 45.38
CA CYS A 201 -15.08 -9.65 45.28
C CYS A 201 -13.87 -10.39 44.67
N ASN A 202 -13.62 -11.62 45.12
CA ASN A 202 -12.54 -12.48 44.62
C ASN A 202 -12.78 -13.01 43.18
N SER A 203 -13.97 -12.79 42.61
CA SER A 203 -14.29 -13.17 41.24
C SER A 203 -13.85 -12.09 40.26
N MET A 204 -12.81 -12.37 39.47
CA MET A 204 -12.29 -11.48 38.43
C MET A 204 -12.67 -12.02 37.04
N THR A 205 -13.19 -11.16 36.16
CA THR A 205 -13.58 -11.54 34.80
C THR A 205 -12.51 -11.12 33.79
N CYS A 206 -12.01 -12.06 32.98
CA CYS A 206 -11.01 -11.77 31.96
C CYS A 206 -11.62 -10.95 30.80
N LEU A 207 -11.08 -9.75 30.56
CA LEU A 207 -11.57 -8.82 29.53
C LEU A 207 -11.43 -9.35 28.09
N LEU A 208 -10.46 -10.25 27.83
CA LEU A 208 -10.29 -10.86 26.52
C LEU A 208 -11.41 -11.85 26.15
N ASN A 209 -12.23 -12.26 27.12
CA ASN A 209 -13.34 -13.18 26.91
C ASN A 209 -14.67 -12.45 26.67
N GLN A 210 -14.69 -11.13 26.79
CA GLN A 210 -15.82 -10.31 26.38
C GLN A 210 -15.65 -10.01 24.89
N VAL A 211 -16.07 -10.95 24.03
CA VAL A 211 -16.46 -10.61 22.66
C VAL A 211 -17.42 -9.44 22.80
N ALA A 212 -17.06 -8.30 22.20
CA ALA A 212 -17.80 -7.06 22.28
C ALA A 212 -19.31 -7.32 22.11
N ARG A 213 -20.05 -7.34 23.21
CA ARG A 213 -21.47 -7.05 23.12
C ARG A 213 -21.55 -5.57 22.75
N PRO A 214 -22.34 -5.18 21.73
CA PRO A 214 -22.63 -3.77 21.52
C PRO A 214 -23.18 -3.18 22.82
N PRO A 215 -22.97 -1.88 23.09
CA PRO A 215 -23.42 -1.26 24.32
C PRO A 215 -24.91 -1.56 24.52
N PRO A 216 -25.35 -1.90 25.74
CA PRO A 216 -26.77 -2.08 25.99
C PRO A 216 -27.45 -0.75 25.69
N ILE A 217 -28.35 -0.76 24.70
CA ILE A 217 -29.35 0.29 24.53
C ILE A 217 -30.05 0.38 25.88
N GLN A 218 -30.09 1.59 26.45
CA GLN A 218 -30.82 1.88 27.68
C GLN A 218 -32.30 1.57 27.47
N PHE A 219 -32.72 0.36 27.83
CA PHE A 219 -34.11 0.07 28.11
C PHE A 219 -34.27 0.08 29.62
N ALA A 220 -35.27 0.83 30.08
CA ALA A 220 -35.65 0.94 31.48
C ALA A 220 -35.80 -0.44 32.13
N PRO A 221 -35.42 -0.60 33.40
CA PRO A 221 -35.47 -1.91 34.06
C PRO A 221 -36.93 -2.38 34.17
N PRO A 222 -37.29 -3.60 33.73
CA PRO A 222 -38.51 -4.23 34.19
C PRO A 222 -38.34 -4.71 35.63
N ALA A 223 -39.46 -4.76 36.35
CA ALA A 223 -39.53 -5.09 37.77
C ALA A 223 -38.82 -6.41 38.12
N VAL A 224 -38.07 -6.36 39.22
CA VAL A 224 -37.34 -7.49 39.80
C VAL A 224 -38.33 -8.54 40.29
N THR A 225 -38.46 -9.66 39.57
CA THR A 225 -39.00 -10.90 40.13
C THR A 225 -37.85 -11.74 40.66
N LEU A 226 -37.85 -11.96 41.98
CA LEU A 226 -36.88 -12.81 42.67
C LEU A 226 -37.01 -14.26 42.19
N LEU A 227 -36.00 -14.75 41.49
CA LEU A 227 -35.81 -16.19 41.30
C LEU A 227 -35.18 -16.80 42.56
N PRO A 228 -35.57 -18.03 42.97
CA PRO A 228 -35.04 -18.64 44.18
C PRO A 228 -33.56 -19.00 44.02
N GLN A 229 -32.76 -18.59 45.00
CA GLN A 229 -31.34 -18.90 45.08
C GLN A 229 -31.15 -20.41 45.33
N ARG A 230 -30.29 -21.03 44.53
CA ARG A 230 -29.80 -22.40 44.74
C ARG A 230 -28.87 -22.42 45.96
N PRO A 231 -28.93 -23.42 46.85
CA PRO A 231 -28.10 -23.43 48.06
C PRO A 231 -26.60 -23.52 47.71
N PRO A 232 -25.73 -22.94 48.55
CA PRO A 232 -24.31 -22.88 48.29
C PRO A 232 -23.71 -24.28 48.40
N GLN A 233 -23.12 -24.76 47.30
CA GLN A 233 -22.18 -25.87 47.41
C GLN A 233 -20.93 -25.37 48.12
N SER A 234 -20.49 -26.16 49.10
CA SER A 234 -19.35 -25.92 49.97
C SER A 234 -18.17 -25.30 49.23
N VAL A 235 -17.79 -24.10 49.67
CA VAL A 235 -16.56 -23.43 49.24
C VAL A 235 -15.42 -24.24 49.84
N VAL A 236 -14.79 -25.08 49.02
CA VAL A 236 -13.50 -25.66 49.37
C VAL A 236 -12.49 -24.52 49.38
N ASP A 237 -11.94 -24.26 50.55
CA ASP A 237 -10.84 -23.32 50.79
C ASP A 237 -9.65 -23.66 49.89
N PHE A 238 -9.59 -23.01 48.73
CA PHE A 238 -8.36 -22.91 47.95
C PHE A 238 -7.65 -21.62 48.33
N ASN A 239 -7.03 -21.60 49.51
CA ASN A 239 -5.83 -20.80 49.74
C ASN A 239 -4.68 -21.41 48.92
N LYS A 240 -4.80 -21.37 47.59
CA LYS A 240 -3.69 -21.62 46.68
C LYS A 240 -2.82 -20.37 46.68
N SER A 241 -1.56 -20.56 47.04
CA SER A 241 -0.50 -19.56 47.03
C SER A 241 -0.68 -18.59 45.87
N ARG A 242 -0.69 -17.29 46.19
CA ARG A 242 -0.60 -16.15 45.27
C ARG A 242 0.31 -16.55 44.09
N ALA A 243 -0.29 -16.84 42.93
CA ALA A 243 0.43 -17.47 41.83
C ALA A 243 1.59 -16.57 41.38
N ASP A 244 2.81 -17.12 41.35
CA ASP A 244 3.97 -16.42 40.80
C ASP A 244 3.68 -16.01 39.35
N ILE A 245 4.06 -14.79 39.00
CA ILE A 245 3.91 -14.27 37.64
C ILE A 245 4.99 -14.93 36.77
N THR A 246 4.55 -15.73 35.80
CA THR A 246 5.42 -16.44 34.86
C THR A 246 5.32 -15.84 33.46
N PHE A 247 6.46 -15.48 32.88
CA PHE A 247 6.58 -15.01 31.50
C PHE A 247 7.49 -15.97 30.72
N GLY A 248 7.53 -15.85 29.39
CA GLY A 248 8.36 -16.73 28.57
C GLY A 248 7.81 -18.13 28.37
N ALA A 249 6.51 -18.31 28.59
CA ALA A 249 5.81 -19.44 28.02
C ALA A 249 6.13 -19.49 26.53
N SER A 250 6.86 -20.53 26.10
CA SER A 250 6.86 -20.91 24.69
C SER A 250 5.39 -21.03 24.26
N LEU A 251 5.10 -20.89 22.96
CA LEU A 251 3.76 -20.90 22.35
C LEU A 251 2.90 -22.18 22.63
N GLN A 252 3.33 -23.00 23.59
CA GLN A 252 2.75 -24.21 24.10
C GLN A 252 1.74 -24.00 25.25
N SER A 253 1.74 -22.86 25.97
CA SER A 253 0.98 -22.76 27.22
C SER A 253 0.02 -21.57 27.36
N THR A 254 -0.92 -21.39 26.42
CA THR A 254 -2.24 -20.88 26.79
C THR A 254 -3.34 -21.63 26.04
N THR A 255 -4.43 -21.88 26.75
CA THR A 255 -5.59 -22.68 26.38
C THR A 255 -6.38 -22.07 25.23
N SER A 256 -5.94 -22.32 23.99
CA SER A 256 -6.76 -22.58 22.77
C SER A 256 -5.90 -22.82 21.50
N LEU A 257 -4.56 -22.93 21.62
CA LEU A 257 -3.66 -23.25 20.50
C LEU A 257 -3.29 -24.73 20.40
N ARG A 258 -3.79 -25.61 21.28
CA ARG A 258 -3.51 -27.06 21.22
C ARG A 258 -3.93 -27.72 19.90
N ASN A 259 -4.79 -27.08 19.11
CA ASN A 259 -5.19 -27.52 17.77
C ASN A 259 -4.40 -26.87 16.62
N ALA A 260 -3.49 -25.93 16.90
CA ALA A 260 -2.58 -25.37 15.91
C ALA A 260 -1.49 -26.40 15.61
N LYS A 261 -1.66 -27.12 14.51
CA LYS A 261 -0.74 -28.19 14.07
C LYS A 261 0.56 -27.62 13.48
N SER A 262 0.57 -26.35 13.07
CA SER A 262 1.72 -25.73 12.38
C SER A 262 2.33 -24.55 13.12
N TYR A 263 3.65 -24.36 12.98
CA TYR A 263 4.37 -23.16 13.45
C TYR A 263 3.71 -21.84 12.96
N LYS A 264 3.21 -21.83 11.72
CA LYS A 264 2.54 -20.66 11.12
C LYS A 264 1.23 -20.31 11.83
N GLU A 265 0.54 -21.30 12.39
CA GLU A 265 -0.69 -21.09 13.16
C GLU A 265 -0.39 -20.56 14.56
N ARG A 266 0.73 -20.99 15.18
CA ARG A 266 1.16 -20.51 16.51
C ARG A 266 1.56 -19.03 16.54
N ILE A 267 2.31 -18.56 15.53
CA ILE A 267 2.74 -17.15 15.40
C ILE A 267 1.65 -16.26 14.79
N GLY A 268 0.69 -16.86 14.08
CA GLY A 268 -0.28 -16.15 13.26
C GLY A 268 0.29 -15.79 11.89
N PHE A 269 -0.45 -16.18 10.85
CA PHE A 269 -0.02 -16.02 9.46
C PHE A 269 0.30 -14.57 9.07
N ARG A 270 -0.44 -13.59 9.61
CA ARG A 270 -0.23 -12.16 9.33
C ARG A 270 1.12 -11.67 9.85
N LEU A 271 1.43 -11.95 11.12
CA LEU A 271 2.68 -11.55 11.75
C LEU A 271 3.88 -12.13 11.00
N LEU A 272 3.82 -13.43 10.69
CA LEU A 272 4.88 -14.10 9.92
C LEU A 272 5.07 -13.47 8.52
N ARG A 273 3.98 -13.19 7.80
CA ARG A 273 4.03 -12.54 6.48
C ARG A 273 4.67 -11.16 6.57
N ASP A 274 4.34 -10.39 7.60
CA ASP A 274 4.88 -9.03 7.76
C ASP A 274 6.37 -9.07 8.08
N HIS A 275 6.81 -9.91 9.02
CA HIS A 275 8.25 -10.11 9.28
C HIS A 275 9.00 -10.64 8.06
N ALA A 276 8.43 -11.61 7.34
CA ALA A 276 9.02 -12.14 6.12
C ALA A 276 9.20 -11.05 5.05
N ARG A 277 8.19 -10.20 4.85
CA ARG A 277 8.25 -9.09 3.87
C ARG A 277 9.37 -8.11 4.22
N VAL A 278 9.50 -7.76 5.50
CA VAL A 278 10.52 -6.81 5.97
C VAL A 278 11.92 -7.43 5.85
N ALA A 279 12.08 -8.68 6.28
CA ALA A 279 13.35 -9.38 6.17
C ALA A 279 13.81 -9.52 4.71
N MET A 280 12.88 -9.81 3.79
CA MET A 280 13.17 -9.87 2.35
C MET A 280 13.57 -8.51 1.78
N LYS A 281 12.85 -7.43 2.14
CA LYS A 281 13.21 -6.06 1.72
C LYS A 281 14.60 -5.68 2.23
N SER A 282 14.85 -5.92 3.51
CA SER A 282 16.14 -5.65 4.13
C SER A 282 17.25 -6.46 3.47
N HIS A 283 17.05 -7.76 3.23
CA HIS A 283 18.03 -8.63 2.54
C HIS A 283 18.40 -8.10 1.14
N ALA A 284 17.43 -7.61 0.36
CA ALA A 284 17.72 -6.98 -0.92
C ALA A 284 18.59 -5.72 -0.76
N ASP A 285 18.33 -4.90 0.25
CA ASP A 285 19.16 -3.75 0.60
C ASP A 285 20.56 -4.14 1.10
N ARG A 286 20.70 -5.28 1.81
CA ARG A 286 22.01 -5.78 2.30
C ARG A 286 22.87 -6.34 1.18
N THR A 287 22.27 -7.07 0.26
CA THR A 287 22.99 -7.72 -0.84
C THR A 287 23.30 -6.79 -2.01
N MET A 288 22.78 -5.55 -1.98
CA MET A 288 23.10 -4.52 -2.96
C MET A 288 24.61 -4.25 -3.02
N LYS A 289 25.15 -4.31 -4.24
CA LYS A 289 26.55 -4.01 -4.57
C LYS A 289 26.62 -2.69 -5.34
N LEU A 290 27.83 -2.16 -5.48
CA LEU A 290 28.08 -0.94 -6.25
C LEU A 290 27.55 -1.03 -7.69
N LYS A 291 27.65 -2.20 -8.34
CA LYS A 291 27.11 -2.43 -9.68
C LYS A 291 25.59 -2.20 -9.76
N ASP A 292 24.86 -2.55 -8.70
CA ASP A 292 23.40 -2.42 -8.64
C ASP A 292 23.02 -0.96 -8.43
N VAL A 293 23.79 -0.23 -7.61
CA VAL A 293 23.64 1.24 -7.45
C VAL A 293 23.87 1.95 -8.78
N LYS A 294 24.92 1.58 -9.53
CA LYS A 294 25.18 2.13 -10.88
C LYS A 294 24.02 1.85 -11.84
N ALA A 295 23.55 0.61 -11.90
CA ALA A 295 22.42 0.22 -12.74
C ALA A 295 21.15 1.00 -12.39
N ARG A 296 20.88 1.24 -11.11
CA ARG A 296 19.74 2.06 -10.67
C ARG A 296 19.91 3.53 -11.06
N ARG A 297 21.13 4.08 -10.97
CA ARG A 297 21.43 5.46 -11.40
C ARG A 297 21.18 5.64 -12.90
N THR A 298 21.66 4.70 -13.73
CA THR A 298 21.44 4.75 -15.19
C THR A 298 19.97 4.57 -15.54
N GLN A 299 19.27 3.62 -14.91
CA GLN A 299 17.82 3.44 -15.09
C GLN A 299 17.04 4.69 -14.67
N ARG A 300 17.38 5.32 -13.54
CA ARG A 300 16.74 6.55 -13.08
C ARG A 300 16.97 7.70 -14.07
N ALA A 301 18.17 7.85 -14.60
CA ALA A 301 18.48 8.87 -15.61
C ALA A 301 17.71 8.64 -16.91
N LEU A 302 17.55 7.38 -17.35
CA LEU A 302 16.70 7.04 -18.50
C LEU A 302 15.24 7.38 -18.21
N ASN A 303 14.71 6.96 -17.06
CA ASN A 303 13.33 7.25 -16.67
C ASN A 303 13.07 8.77 -16.58
N MET A 304 14.07 9.55 -16.16
CA MET A 304 14.00 11.02 -16.12
C MET A 304 13.85 11.61 -17.53
N LYS A 305 14.65 11.14 -18.50
CA LYS A 305 14.55 11.56 -19.90
C LYS A 305 13.17 11.24 -20.49
N LEU A 306 12.67 10.04 -20.23
CA LEU A 306 11.33 9.63 -20.68
C LEU A 306 10.22 10.45 -20.01
N ALA A 307 10.37 10.81 -18.73
CA ALA A 307 9.42 11.66 -18.03
C ALA A 307 9.34 13.08 -18.63
N VAL A 308 10.49 13.67 -18.95
CA VAL A 308 10.55 14.98 -19.64
C VAL A 308 9.89 14.90 -21.01
N GLU A 309 10.13 13.82 -21.76
CA GLU A 309 9.50 13.63 -23.08
C GLU A 309 7.97 13.47 -22.95
N ILE A 310 7.48 12.75 -21.93
CA ILE A 310 6.04 12.66 -21.66
C ILE A 310 5.43 14.05 -21.44
N LEU A 311 6.08 14.93 -20.66
CA LEU A 311 5.59 16.29 -20.45
C LEU A 311 5.64 17.14 -21.73
N ARG A 312 6.69 17.01 -22.54
CA ARG A 312 6.79 17.66 -23.87
C ARG A 312 5.62 17.24 -24.76
N LEU A 313 5.39 15.93 -24.87
CA LEU A 313 4.29 15.36 -25.65
C LEU A 313 2.93 15.81 -25.09
N ARG A 314 2.79 15.98 -23.77
CA ARG A 314 1.56 16.47 -23.15
C ARG A 314 1.24 17.90 -23.58
N SER A 315 2.23 18.79 -23.60
CA SER A 315 2.07 20.15 -24.10
C SER A 315 1.64 20.13 -25.57
N LYS A 316 2.38 19.39 -26.40
CA LYS A 316 2.08 19.26 -27.83
C LYS A 316 0.70 18.67 -28.11
N MET A 317 0.28 17.66 -27.34
CA MET A 317 -1.06 17.08 -27.42
C MET A 317 -2.15 18.13 -27.15
N ASN A 318 -1.96 18.98 -26.15
CA ASN A 318 -2.91 20.04 -25.83
C ASN A 318 -3.00 21.07 -26.97
N ASP A 319 -1.86 21.45 -27.55
CA ASP A 319 -1.80 22.39 -28.68
C ASP A 319 -2.50 21.83 -29.92
N LEU A 320 -2.18 20.58 -30.30
CA LEU A 320 -2.84 19.87 -31.40
C LEU A 320 -4.35 19.74 -31.16
N ALA A 321 -4.76 19.44 -29.93
CA ALA A 321 -6.18 19.32 -29.59
C ALA A 321 -6.92 20.66 -29.71
N VAL A 322 -6.26 21.81 -29.50
CA VAL A 322 -6.85 23.14 -29.74
C VAL A 322 -7.03 23.38 -31.24
N ILE A 323 -6.01 23.06 -32.04
CA ILE A 323 -6.03 23.21 -33.50
C ILE A 323 -7.13 22.34 -34.11
N GLU A 324 -7.16 21.03 -33.79
CA GLU A 324 -8.19 20.09 -34.28
C GLU A 324 -9.62 20.54 -33.90
N ARG A 325 -9.80 21.11 -32.69
CA ARG A 325 -11.09 21.66 -32.27
C ARG A 325 -11.49 22.88 -33.10
N ALA A 326 -10.55 23.76 -33.41
CA ALA A 326 -10.79 24.93 -34.24
C ALA A 326 -11.15 24.52 -35.68
N GLU A 327 -10.44 23.56 -36.27
CA GLU A 327 -10.73 23.01 -37.60
C GLU A 327 -12.11 22.34 -37.65
N ARG A 328 -12.43 21.48 -36.67
CA ARG A 328 -13.77 20.88 -36.57
C ARG A 328 -14.88 21.93 -36.44
N SER A 329 -14.60 23.04 -35.76
CA SER A 329 -15.55 24.16 -35.65
C SER A 329 -15.75 24.87 -36.99
N LYS A 330 -14.66 25.13 -37.74
CA LYS A 330 -14.73 25.70 -39.09
C LYS A 330 -15.52 24.82 -40.04
N ILE A 331 -15.20 23.52 -40.10
CA ILE A 331 -15.92 22.54 -40.93
C ILE A 331 -17.41 22.49 -40.57
N ARG A 332 -17.76 22.53 -39.28
CA ARG A 332 -19.15 22.58 -38.84
C ARG A 332 -19.87 23.87 -39.25
N LYS A 333 -19.16 25.00 -39.26
CA LYS A 333 -19.71 26.29 -39.71
C LYS A 333 -19.94 26.27 -41.22
N GLU A 334 -18.96 25.84 -42.00
CA GLU A 334 -19.06 25.67 -43.46
C GLU A 334 -20.18 24.69 -43.82
N ALA A 335 -20.30 23.57 -43.11
CA ALA A 335 -21.40 22.62 -43.32
C ALA A 335 -22.78 23.22 -43.01
N ARG A 336 -22.89 24.09 -42.00
CA ARG A 336 -24.13 24.81 -41.67
C ARG A 336 -24.47 25.85 -42.73
N GLU A 337 -23.48 26.60 -43.22
CA GLU A 337 -23.65 27.59 -44.28
C GLU A 337 -24.04 26.92 -45.60
N TYR A 338 -23.38 25.82 -45.96
CA TYR A 338 -23.73 25.02 -47.13
C TYR A 338 -25.15 24.46 -47.05
N ALA A 339 -25.56 23.92 -45.89
CA ALA A 339 -26.90 23.41 -45.66
C ALA A 339 -27.97 24.53 -45.67
N ALA A 340 -27.62 25.74 -45.23
CA ALA A 340 -28.50 26.91 -45.32
C ALA A 340 -28.66 27.40 -46.76
N ALA A 341 -27.58 27.37 -47.56
CA ALA A 341 -27.59 27.73 -48.97
C ALA A 341 -28.28 26.69 -49.87
N HIS A 342 -28.25 25.41 -49.48
CA HIS A 342 -28.89 24.31 -50.20
C HIS A 342 -29.94 23.64 -49.30
N PRO A 343 -31.09 24.30 -49.06
CA PRO A 343 -32.17 23.70 -48.31
C PRO A 343 -32.66 22.47 -49.07
N THR A 344 -32.29 21.29 -48.60
CA THR A 344 -32.90 20.05 -49.10
C THR A 344 -34.37 20.09 -48.74
N LYS A 345 -35.26 19.86 -49.72
CA LYS A 345 -36.68 19.68 -49.45
C LYS A 345 -36.80 18.52 -48.45
N LYS A 346 -37.19 18.82 -47.21
CA LYS A 346 -37.52 17.80 -46.23
C LYS A 346 -38.82 17.16 -46.68
N PHE A 347 -38.79 15.87 -46.96
CA PHE A 347 -39.98 15.11 -47.31
C PHE A 347 -40.46 14.35 -46.08
N THR A 348 -41.78 14.38 -45.85
CA THR A 348 -42.41 13.54 -44.84
C THR A 348 -42.96 12.31 -45.52
N VAL A 349 -42.41 11.13 -45.20
CA VAL A 349 -42.84 9.86 -45.78
C VAL A 349 -43.77 9.16 -44.81
N THR A 350 -45.00 8.89 -45.25
CA THR A 350 -45.96 8.05 -44.55
C THR A 350 -46.04 6.68 -45.22
N ARG A 351 -46.78 5.72 -44.65
CA ARG A 351 -46.93 4.36 -45.23
C ARG A 351 -47.45 4.33 -46.68
N LYS A 352 -48.08 5.41 -47.18
CA LYS A 352 -48.69 5.44 -48.53
C LYS A 352 -48.22 6.61 -49.41
N ASN A 353 -47.82 7.75 -48.84
CA ASN A 353 -47.51 8.96 -49.60
C ASN A 353 -46.23 9.67 -49.12
N ILE A 354 -45.59 10.41 -50.04
CA ILE A 354 -44.51 11.36 -49.79
C ILE A 354 -45.08 12.78 -49.86
N TYR A 355 -44.88 13.57 -48.81
CA TYR A 355 -45.32 14.97 -48.76
C TYR A 355 -44.12 15.92 -48.86
N GLY A 356 -44.28 17.00 -49.62
CA GLY A 356 -43.36 18.14 -49.65
C GLY A 356 -43.42 18.96 -48.36
N TRP A 357 -42.52 19.94 -48.22
CA TRP A 357 -42.49 20.84 -47.05
C TRP A 357 -43.79 21.66 -46.91
N ASP A 358 -44.39 22.04 -48.03
CA ASP A 358 -45.66 22.77 -48.15
C ASP A 358 -46.89 21.94 -47.76
N GLY A 359 -46.72 20.67 -47.39
CA GLY A 359 -47.81 19.75 -47.06
C GLY A 359 -48.54 19.22 -48.29
N ALA A 360 -48.11 19.60 -49.49
CA ALA A 360 -48.66 19.08 -50.73
C ALA A 360 -48.15 17.65 -50.99
N PRO A 361 -49.02 16.73 -51.45
CA PRO A 361 -48.60 15.41 -51.86
C PRO A 361 -47.69 15.51 -53.09
N VAL A 362 -46.55 14.84 -53.06
CA VAL A 362 -45.67 14.71 -54.22
C VAL A 362 -46.26 13.63 -55.13
N GLU A 363 -46.74 14.01 -56.31
CA GLU A 363 -47.18 13.05 -57.32
C GLU A 363 -45.98 12.27 -57.84
N LEU A 364 -45.92 10.97 -57.49
CA LEU A 364 -44.97 10.03 -58.06
C LEU A 364 -45.59 9.47 -59.34
N SER A 365 -45.06 9.86 -60.49
CA SER A 365 -45.36 9.20 -61.77
C SER A 365 -44.63 7.84 -61.81
N ASP A 366 -45.16 6.84 -61.12
CA ASP A 366 -44.61 5.48 -61.09
C ASP A 366 -45.06 4.68 -62.32
N GLU A 367 -44.29 4.75 -63.42
CA GLU A 367 -44.42 3.84 -64.58
C GLU A 367 -43.59 2.55 -64.43
N ARG A 368 -43.21 2.16 -63.21
CA ARG A 368 -42.41 0.93 -63.01
C ARG A 368 -43.31 -0.28 -62.76
N PRO A 369 -43.11 -1.40 -63.49
CA PRO A 369 -43.94 -2.58 -63.34
C PRO A 369 -43.74 -3.22 -61.95
N ILE A 370 -44.87 -3.40 -61.24
CA ILE A 370 -44.91 -4.03 -59.92
C ILE A 370 -44.57 -5.51 -60.08
N ALA A 371 -43.43 -5.96 -59.55
CA ALA A 371 -43.10 -7.37 -59.47
C ALA A 371 -44.12 -8.10 -58.59
N LYS A 372 -44.66 -9.23 -59.09
CA LYS A 372 -45.62 -10.09 -58.38
C LYS A 372 -45.05 -10.52 -57.02
N ARG A 373 -45.77 -10.23 -55.94
CA ARG A 373 -45.42 -10.65 -54.57
C ARG A 373 -45.18 -12.17 -54.50
N THR A 374 -44.08 -12.57 -53.88
CA THR A 374 -43.81 -13.97 -53.55
C THR A 374 -44.72 -14.45 -52.40
N ARG A 375 -44.94 -15.76 -52.38
CA ARG A 375 -46.00 -16.52 -51.67
C ARG A 375 -46.04 -16.41 -50.14
N SER A 376 -45.18 -15.62 -49.48
CA SER A 376 -45.16 -15.48 -48.01
C SER A 376 -46.09 -14.38 -47.45
N GLN A 377 -46.90 -13.74 -48.29
CA GLN A 377 -47.84 -12.68 -47.88
C GLN A 377 -49.32 -12.96 -48.22
N LYS A 378 -49.74 -14.23 -48.23
CA LYS A 378 -51.15 -14.61 -48.19
C LYS A 378 -51.44 -15.35 -46.89
N ALA A 379 -51.77 -14.59 -45.85
CA ALA A 379 -52.66 -15.04 -44.79
C ALA A 379 -54.06 -14.53 -45.14
#